data_AF-A1CGC7-F1
#
_entry.id   AF-A1CGC7-F1
#
_cell.length_a   1.000
_cell.length_b   1.000
_cell.length_c   1.000
_cell.angle_alpha   90.00
_cell.angle_beta   90.00
_cell.angle_gamma   90.00
#
_symmetry.space_group_name_H-M   'P 1'
#
loop_
_entity.id
_entity.type
_entity.pdbx_description
1 polymer ?
#
loop_
_entity_poly.entity_id
_entity_poly.type
_entity_poly.pdbx_seq_one_letter_code
_entity_poly.pdbx_strand_id
1 'polypeptide(L)'
;MRPRLRYDDVAWEKSEAVADGWVRQFLEPEVLQQVGRFLVRHHRPGDAVEFSFLEKGSYNIAFQMEYENAITAVIRFPQPGATVFPEEKVRNEVATMRYIYDQTSIPVPFIHHWGTRKESPLELGPFIIMDYIEHETSLYDALNTPGCPKEDRGTLDPNINKTKLEALYREAANILLQLSRPQLPRVGSLDQVDDFTWEVTQRPLSMPMNTLVQLGSLPQAKLPATTFDTASSYFEALAELHIAHIVNQRNDAIDSAEDCRRKLVARYLFRKLAREHRLTEKWTSFDKGPFKLWCDDFRPANILLNDDLKIAGVVDWEFTYAAPVEFSFAPPWWLLIEKPEYWPCGLDDWCREYERRLHTFLSVMRDQEDKAIEQGWLKNTQRLSGPMQDSWASGDFWIAYAARNNFAFDLIYWHRIDQRFFGPTSSPIDDVWKQRLDLLAPEETADIERFVAIKLEEMKTRVLAWDPDDYTKELAEKGSEDSAAQGGENGGADDRVDDGGDAGLDRLAGLSL
;
A
#
# COMPACT_ATOMS: atom_id res chain seq x y z
N MET A 1 -13.32 -4.96 -21.13
CA MET A 1 -12.07 -5.04 -20.33
C MET A 1 -12.36 -5.45 -18.89
N ARG A 2 -11.47 -6.23 -18.24
CA ARG A 2 -11.60 -6.55 -16.82
C ARG A 2 -11.23 -5.34 -15.94
N PRO A 3 -11.87 -5.15 -14.77
CA PRO A 3 -11.60 -4.01 -13.89
C PRO A 3 -10.16 -3.97 -13.35
N ARG A 4 -9.51 -5.13 -13.24
CA ARG A 4 -8.13 -5.27 -12.81
C ARG A 4 -7.40 -6.39 -13.54
N LEU A 5 -6.09 -6.28 -13.63
CA LEU A 5 -5.20 -7.39 -13.93
C LEU A 5 -5.20 -8.36 -12.74
N ARG A 6 -5.24 -9.67 -13.01
CA ARG A 6 -5.24 -10.70 -11.96
C ARG A 6 -3.84 -10.85 -11.39
N TYR A 7 -3.75 -11.21 -10.11
CA TYR A 7 -2.49 -11.65 -9.54
C TYR A 7 -2.01 -12.92 -10.25
N ASP A 8 -0.72 -13.20 -10.17
CA ASP A 8 -0.18 -14.51 -10.55
C ASP A 8 -0.63 -15.51 -9.48
N ASP A 9 -1.70 -16.26 -9.76
CA ASP A 9 -2.34 -17.09 -8.72
C ASP A 9 -1.38 -18.16 -8.18
N VAL A 10 -0.41 -18.62 -8.99
CA VAL A 10 0.61 -19.58 -8.53
C VAL A 10 1.56 -18.94 -7.52
N ALA A 11 1.98 -17.69 -7.76
CA ALA A 11 2.78 -16.94 -6.80
C ALA A 11 1.98 -16.57 -5.54
N TRP A 12 0.71 -16.21 -5.71
CA TRP A 12 -0.21 -15.91 -4.61
C TRP A 12 -0.40 -17.13 -3.69
N GLU A 13 -0.81 -18.29 -4.23
CA GLU A 13 -0.99 -19.52 -3.47
C GLU A 13 0.28 -19.91 -2.71
N LYS A 14 1.46 -19.78 -3.35
CA LYS A 14 2.73 -20.09 -2.70
C LYS A 14 3.06 -19.10 -1.58
N SER A 15 2.84 -17.81 -1.81
CA SER A 15 3.02 -16.75 -0.82
C SER A 15 2.14 -16.97 0.41
N GLU A 16 0.85 -17.25 0.22
CA GLU A 16 -0.10 -17.53 1.31
C GLU A 16 0.28 -18.79 2.07
N ALA A 17 0.62 -19.87 1.37
CA ALA A 17 1.05 -21.10 2.02
C ALA A 17 2.28 -20.89 2.93
N VAL A 18 3.23 -20.05 2.51
CA VAL A 18 4.39 -19.68 3.34
C VAL A 18 3.96 -18.84 4.54
N ALA A 19 3.15 -17.80 4.32
CA ALA A 19 2.68 -16.92 5.39
C ALA A 19 1.88 -17.70 6.45
N ASP A 20 0.92 -18.52 6.04
CA ASP A 20 0.08 -19.31 6.94
C ASP A 20 0.87 -20.41 7.65
N GLY A 21 1.78 -21.08 6.93
CA GLY A 21 2.70 -22.06 7.53
C GLY A 21 3.57 -21.43 8.62
N TRP A 22 4.10 -20.23 8.35
CA TRP A 22 4.88 -19.47 9.32
C TRP A 22 4.04 -18.99 10.51
N VAL A 23 2.80 -18.53 10.28
CA VAL A 23 1.90 -18.08 11.35
C VAL A 23 1.52 -19.23 12.30
N ARG A 24 1.37 -20.46 11.79
CA ARG A 24 1.02 -21.63 12.62
C ARG A 24 2.04 -21.96 13.71
N GLN A 25 3.31 -21.56 13.58
CA GLN A 25 4.32 -21.82 14.60
C GLN A 25 3.99 -21.12 15.94
N PHE A 26 3.22 -20.03 15.91
CA PHE A 26 2.77 -19.33 17.12
C PHE A 26 1.66 -20.07 17.87
N LEU A 27 1.14 -21.18 17.33
CA LEU A 27 0.25 -22.08 18.07
C LEU A 27 1.04 -22.91 19.11
N GLU A 28 2.36 -23.02 18.96
CA GLU A 28 3.22 -23.73 19.90
C GLU A 28 3.49 -22.87 21.15
N PRO A 29 3.09 -23.32 22.36
CA PRO A 29 3.24 -22.53 23.58
C PRO A 29 4.68 -22.10 23.87
N GLU A 30 5.66 -22.92 23.52
CA GLU A 30 7.08 -22.61 23.70
C GLU A 30 7.51 -21.41 22.85
N VAL A 31 6.99 -21.28 21.62
CA VAL A 31 7.31 -20.13 20.75
C VAL A 31 6.75 -18.85 21.36
N LEU A 32 5.47 -18.86 21.75
CA LEU A 32 4.84 -17.71 22.40
C LEU A 32 5.54 -17.31 23.71
N GLN A 33 5.94 -18.27 24.54
CA GLN A 33 6.68 -17.99 25.76
C GLN A 33 8.02 -17.30 25.48
N GLN A 34 8.73 -17.66 24.41
CA GLN A 34 9.99 -17.00 24.04
C GLN A 34 9.75 -15.58 23.55
N VAL A 35 8.70 -15.36 22.76
CA VAL A 35 8.31 -14.01 22.30
C VAL A 35 7.91 -13.13 23.48
N GLY A 36 7.06 -13.63 24.38
CA GLY A 36 6.64 -12.91 25.58
C GLY A 36 7.83 -12.54 26.48
N ARG A 37 8.74 -13.49 26.77
CA ARG A 37 9.97 -13.21 27.54
C ARG A 37 10.86 -12.17 26.86
N PHE A 38 10.96 -12.23 25.54
CA PHE A 38 11.72 -11.26 24.77
C PHE A 38 11.10 -9.86 24.88
N LEU A 39 9.78 -9.74 24.75
CA LEU A 39 9.06 -8.48 24.92
C LEU A 39 9.26 -7.88 26.32
N VAL A 40 9.10 -8.68 27.39
CA VAL A 40 9.36 -8.23 28.78
C VAL A 40 10.78 -7.71 28.95
N ARG A 41 11.77 -8.40 28.38
CA ARG A 41 13.19 -8.01 28.50
C ARG A 41 13.48 -6.66 27.84
N HIS A 42 12.85 -6.37 26.70
CA HIS A 42 13.14 -5.19 25.89
C HIS A 42 12.20 -4.01 26.12
N HIS A 43 11.09 -4.21 26.83
CA HIS A 43 10.19 -3.14 27.25
C HIS A 43 10.38 -2.80 28.74
N ARG A 44 9.89 -3.65 29.65
CA ARG A 44 10.00 -3.46 31.11
C ARG A 44 10.15 -4.79 31.84
N PRO A 45 11.30 -5.05 32.48
CA PRO A 45 11.46 -6.23 33.33
C PRO A 45 10.69 -6.07 34.66
N GLY A 46 9.59 -6.81 34.81
CA GLY A 46 8.72 -6.79 36.00
C GLY A 46 7.27 -6.43 35.65
N ASP A 47 6.32 -6.86 36.48
CA ASP A 47 4.89 -6.49 36.42
C ASP A 47 4.11 -6.93 35.16
N ALA A 48 4.63 -7.91 34.40
CA ALA A 48 3.92 -8.50 33.26
C ALA A 48 2.77 -9.40 33.74
N VAL A 49 1.57 -9.19 33.20
CA VAL A 49 0.33 -9.86 33.62
C VAL A 49 -0.10 -10.91 32.61
N GLU A 50 -0.21 -10.53 31.35
CA GLU A 50 -0.77 -11.38 30.31
C GLU A 50 -0.07 -11.11 28.97
N PHE A 51 0.33 -12.18 28.28
CA PHE A 51 0.80 -12.13 26.91
C PHE A 51 -0.19 -12.80 25.97
N SER A 52 -0.71 -12.07 24.99
CA SER A 52 -1.76 -12.57 24.11
C SER A 52 -1.56 -12.17 22.65
N PHE A 53 -2.21 -12.90 21.76
CA PHE A 53 -2.33 -12.51 20.36
C PHE A 53 -3.17 -11.23 20.25
N LEU A 54 -2.66 -10.23 19.54
CA LEU A 54 -3.39 -8.98 19.30
C LEU A 54 -4.14 -9.08 17.98
N GLU A 55 -3.40 -9.19 16.87
CA GLU A 55 -3.99 -9.22 15.53
C GLU A 55 -3.03 -9.78 14.47
N LYS A 56 -3.63 -10.19 13.34
CA LYS A 56 -2.94 -10.51 12.10
C LYS A 56 -3.47 -9.58 11.02
N GLY A 57 -2.62 -8.68 10.52
CA GLY A 57 -2.90 -7.88 9.33
C GLY A 57 -2.37 -8.54 8.05
N SER A 58 -2.46 -7.82 6.93
CA SER A 58 -2.02 -8.32 5.62
C SER A 58 -0.50 -8.54 5.54
N TYR A 59 0.29 -7.75 6.27
CA TYR A 59 1.76 -7.82 6.19
C TYR A 59 2.43 -8.24 7.49
N ASN A 60 1.74 -8.18 8.63
CA ASN A 60 2.37 -8.33 9.94
C ASN A 60 1.47 -9.09 10.91
N ILE A 61 2.10 -9.76 11.88
CA ILE A 61 1.43 -10.34 13.05
C ILE A 61 1.87 -9.56 14.29
N ALA A 62 0.96 -9.33 15.21
CA ALA A 62 1.20 -8.58 16.44
C ALA A 62 0.74 -9.36 17.67
N PHE A 63 1.52 -9.24 18.74
CA PHE A 63 1.22 -9.76 20.07
C PHE A 63 1.35 -8.64 21.09
N GLN A 64 0.52 -8.67 22.12
CA GLN A 64 0.54 -7.67 23.18
C GLN A 64 0.94 -8.26 24.53
N MET A 65 1.57 -7.43 25.35
CA MET A 65 1.85 -7.69 26.76
C MET A 65 1.17 -6.63 27.60
N GLU A 66 0.26 -7.07 28.47
CA GLU A 66 -0.36 -6.23 29.50
C GLU A 66 0.49 -6.23 30.78
N TYR A 67 0.63 -5.07 31.40
CA TYR A 67 1.35 -4.88 32.66
C TYR A 67 0.41 -4.36 33.75
N GLU A 68 0.74 -4.59 35.04
CA GLU A 68 -0.14 -4.27 36.20
C GLU A 68 -0.63 -2.81 36.25
N ASN A 69 0.10 -1.88 35.63
CA ASN A 69 -0.22 -0.45 35.60
C ASN A 69 -1.05 -0.01 34.38
N ALA A 70 -1.71 -0.94 33.68
CA ALA A 70 -2.46 -0.67 32.43
C ALA A 70 -1.59 -0.04 31.32
N ILE A 71 -0.29 -0.34 31.33
CA ILE A 71 0.59 -0.05 30.20
C ILE A 71 0.59 -1.30 29.35
N THR A 72 0.41 -1.15 28.05
CA THR A 72 0.41 -2.27 27.11
C THR A 72 1.48 -2.05 26.05
N ALA A 73 2.30 -3.07 25.82
CA ALA A 73 3.35 -3.04 24.80
C ALA A 73 3.03 -4.07 23.70
N VAL A 74 3.32 -3.72 22.46
CA VAL A 74 3.13 -4.58 21.29
C VAL A 74 4.49 -5.00 20.75
N ILE A 75 4.61 -6.27 20.37
CA ILE A 75 5.66 -6.75 19.48
C ILE A 75 5.05 -7.16 18.14
N ARG A 76 5.62 -6.65 17.05
CA ARG A 76 5.15 -6.84 15.68
C ARG A 76 6.23 -7.49 14.82
N PHE A 77 5.85 -8.46 14.01
CA PHE A 77 6.72 -9.15 13.04
C PHE A 77 6.11 -9.08 11.64
N PRO A 78 6.88 -8.71 10.59
CA PRO A 78 6.46 -8.90 9.21
C PRO A 78 6.31 -10.38 8.89
N GLN A 79 5.25 -10.72 8.16
CA GLN A 79 4.96 -12.08 7.71
C GLN A 79 5.78 -12.39 6.46
N PRO A 80 6.63 -13.44 6.48
CA PRO A 80 7.25 -13.98 5.28
C PRO A 80 6.19 -14.43 4.27
N GLY A 81 6.52 -14.41 2.99
CA GLY A 81 5.53 -14.60 1.91
C GLY A 81 4.75 -13.32 1.62
N ALA A 82 4.15 -12.68 2.63
CA ALA A 82 3.41 -11.43 2.45
C ALA A 82 4.31 -10.20 2.26
N THR A 83 5.43 -10.16 2.98
CA THR A 83 6.43 -9.09 2.88
C THR A 83 7.69 -9.62 2.21
N VAL A 84 8.10 -9.02 1.09
CA VAL A 84 9.28 -9.45 0.32
C VAL A 84 10.57 -8.69 0.65
N PHE A 85 10.49 -7.65 1.50
CA PHE A 85 11.65 -6.88 1.98
C PHE A 85 11.56 -6.61 3.49
N PRO A 86 11.49 -7.62 4.36
CA PRO A 86 11.07 -7.45 5.73
C PRO A 86 12.00 -6.55 6.56
N GLU A 87 13.33 -6.68 6.44
CA GLU A 87 14.27 -5.83 7.19
C GLU A 87 14.31 -4.39 6.67
N GLU A 88 14.25 -4.20 5.34
CA GLU A 88 14.17 -2.88 4.73
C GLU A 88 12.87 -2.16 5.13
N LYS A 89 11.74 -2.88 5.09
CA LYS A 89 10.43 -2.39 5.53
C LYS A 89 10.47 -1.95 6.99
N VAL A 90 10.93 -2.80 7.91
CA VAL A 90 10.99 -2.49 9.36
C VAL A 90 11.88 -1.28 9.63
N ARG A 91 13.07 -1.22 9.01
CA ARG A 91 13.97 -0.08 9.16
C ARG A 91 13.31 1.23 8.68
N ASN A 92 12.68 1.20 7.51
CA ASN A 92 12.01 2.37 6.94
C ASN A 92 10.81 2.81 7.80
N GLU A 93 10.00 1.86 8.27
CA GLU A 93 8.85 2.11 9.15
C GLU A 93 9.30 2.77 10.47
N VAL A 94 10.34 2.24 11.11
CA VAL A 94 10.91 2.81 12.33
C VAL A 94 11.44 4.23 12.11
N ALA A 95 12.20 4.45 11.04
CA ALA A 95 12.73 5.77 10.70
C ALA A 95 11.60 6.78 10.45
N THR A 96 10.55 6.38 9.72
CA THR A 96 9.36 7.21 9.49
C THR A 96 8.63 7.53 10.80
N MET A 97 8.35 6.54 11.65
CA MET A 97 7.62 6.77 12.90
C MET A 97 8.35 7.75 13.80
N ARG A 98 9.67 7.57 13.98
CA ARG A 98 10.48 8.50 14.76
C ARG A 98 10.56 9.89 14.13
N TYR A 99 10.65 9.98 12.80
CA TYR A 99 10.58 11.26 12.08
C TYR A 99 9.26 11.98 12.32
N ILE A 100 8.13 11.27 12.25
CA ILE A 100 6.79 11.83 12.48
C ILE A 100 6.64 12.29 13.92
N TYR A 101 7.11 11.49 14.87
CA TYR A 101 7.12 11.83 16.29
C TYR A 101 7.90 13.13 16.57
N ASP A 102 9.06 13.30 15.92
CA ASP A 102 9.92 14.48 16.07
C ASP A 102 9.40 15.72 15.32
N GLN A 103 8.85 15.53 14.12
CA GLN A 103 8.57 16.63 13.19
C GLN A 103 7.10 17.04 13.11
N THR A 104 6.19 16.32 13.78
CA THR A 104 4.74 16.58 13.72
C THR A 104 4.11 16.45 15.10
N SER A 105 2.80 16.72 15.19
CA SER A 105 2.00 16.38 16.37
C SER A 105 1.07 15.20 16.11
N ILE A 106 1.35 14.39 15.08
CA ILE A 106 0.60 13.16 14.84
C ILE A 106 0.97 12.18 15.96
N PRO A 107 0.01 11.68 16.76
CA PRO A 107 0.29 10.67 17.76
C PRO A 107 0.63 9.35 17.05
N VAL A 108 1.86 8.89 17.26
CA VAL A 108 2.37 7.61 16.75
C VAL A 108 2.83 6.75 17.92
N PRO A 109 2.77 5.40 17.83
CA PRO A 109 3.31 4.54 18.87
C PRO A 109 4.78 4.86 19.17
N PHE A 110 5.14 4.96 20.45
CA PHE A 110 6.54 5.14 20.82
C PHE A 110 7.29 3.83 20.60
N ILE A 111 8.41 3.88 19.87
CA ILE A 111 9.23 2.70 19.58
C ILE A 111 10.23 2.51 20.72
N HIS A 112 10.09 1.41 21.45
CA HIS A 112 11.01 1.02 22.52
C HIS A 112 12.22 0.27 21.97
N HIS A 113 11.98 -0.65 21.04
CA HIS A 113 13.03 -1.47 20.47
C HIS A 113 12.65 -1.96 19.07
N TRP A 114 13.63 -2.28 18.25
CA TRP A 114 13.44 -2.92 16.96
C TRP A 114 14.73 -3.63 16.58
N GLY A 115 14.67 -4.59 15.67
CA GLY A 115 15.86 -5.34 15.28
C GLY A 115 15.68 -6.17 14.03
N THR A 116 16.80 -6.74 13.59
CA THR A 116 16.90 -7.67 12.47
C THR A 116 16.36 -9.06 12.84
N ARG A 117 16.24 -9.96 11.86
CA ARG A 117 15.88 -11.36 12.11
C ARG A 117 16.84 -12.03 13.10
N LYS A 118 18.14 -11.76 13.00
CA LYS A 118 19.15 -12.38 13.87
C LYS A 118 19.04 -11.96 15.33
N GLU A 119 18.47 -10.79 15.58
CA GLU A 119 18.28 -10.23 16.92
C GLU A 119 16.94 -10.64 17.53
N SER A 120 16.05 -11.23 16.73
CA SER A 120 14.71 -11.61 17.15
C SER A 120 14.71 -12.93 17.95
N PRO A 121 13.70 -13.17 18.80
CA PRO A 121 13.52 -14.46 19.43
C PRO A 121 13.36 -15.53 18.34
N LEU A 122 14.09 -16.64 18.49
CA LEU A 122 14.06 -17.81 17.59
C LEU A 122 14.34 -17.48 16.10
N GLU A 123 14.93 -16.33 15.80
CA GLU A 123 15.13 -15.83 14.43
C GLU A 123 13.83 -15.80 13.59
N LEU A 124 12.70 -15.54 14.24
CA LEU A 124 11.37 -15.46 13.63
C LEU A 124 11.26 -14.44 12.50
N GLY A 125 11.99 -13.32 12.59
CA GLY A 125 11.94 -12.23 11.61
C GLY A 125 12.34 -10.90 12.25
N PRO A 126 12.60 -9.84 11.45
CA PRO A 126 12.77 -8.51 12.02
C PRO A 126 11.51 -8.10 12.79
N PHE A 127 11.64 -7.17 13.73
CA PHE A 127 10.56 -6.86 14.65
C PHE A 127 10.57 -5.40 15.10
N ILE A 128 9.41 -4.94 15.58
CA ILE A 128 9.24 -3.66 16.27
C ILE A 128 8.55 -3.92 17.61
N ILE A 129 9.09 -3.36 18.68
CA ILE A 129 8.47 -3.28 20.01
C ILE A 129 8.10 -1.82 20.27
N MET A 130 6.81 -1.57 20.52
CA MET A 130 6.27 -0.22 20.65
C MET A 130 5.10 -0.17 21.64
N ASP A 131 4.67 1.04 21.99
CA ASP A 131 3.45 1.25 22.77
C ASP A 131 2.22 0.70 22.04
N TYR A 132 1.29 0.11 22.79
CA TYR A 132 -0.09 -0.02 22.33
C TYR A 132 -0.80 1.34 22.47
N ILE A 133 -1.62 1.70 21.49
CA ILE A 133 -2.44 2.91 21.57
C ILE A 133 -3.83 2.50 22.02
N GLU A 134 -4.20 2.87 23.24
CA GLU A 134 -5.57 2.74 23.74
C GLU A 134 -6.53 3.54 22.85
N HIS A 135 -7.56 2.87 22.35
CA HIS A 135 -8.53 3.44 21.43
C HIS A 135 -9.88 2.71 21.53
N GLU A 136 -10.95 3.38 21.12
CA GLU A 136 -12.31 2.83 21.11
C GLU A 136 -12.67 2.21 19.75
N THR A 137 -12.23 2.84 18.65
CA THR A 137 -12.57 2.41 17.30
C THR A 137 -11.58 2.92 16.26
N SER A 138 -11.66 2.46 15.02
CA SER A 138 -10.92 3.02 13.89
C SER A 138 -11.76 4.04 13.11
N LEU A 139 -11.12 4.93 12.36
CA LEU A 139 -11.82 5.82 11.43
C LEU A 139 -12.55 5.00 10.34
N TYR A 140 -12.03 3.83 9.97
CA TYR A 140 -12.71 2.90 9.06
C TYR A 140 -14.07 2.48 9.62
N ASP A 141 -14.11 1.93 10.82
CA ASP A 141 -15.36 1.47 11.44
C ASP A 141 -16.35 2.63 11.66
N ALA A 142 -15.84 3.81 12.01
CA ALA A 142 -16.66 5.00 12.22
C ALA A 142 -17.32 5.53 10.92
N LEU A 143 -16.68 5.30 9.77
CA LEU A 143 -17.15 5.69 8.43
C LEU A 143 -17.94 4.59 7.72
N ASN A 144 -17.71 3.32 8.05
CA ASN A 144 -18.27 2.18 7.34
C ASN A 144 -19.78 2.02 7.58
N THR A 145 -20.44 1.30 6.68
CA THR A 145 -21.85 0.94 6.81
C THR A 145 -22.07 0.10 8.08
N PRO A 146 -22.97 0.50 8.99
CA PRO A 146 -23.19 -0.22 10.24
C PRO A 146 -23.59 -1.68 10.02
N GLY A 147 -22.95 -2.58 10.76
CA GLY A 147 -23.23 -4.01 10.68
C GLY A 147 -22.64 -4.72 9.46
N CYS A 148 -21.78 -4.05 8.68
CA CYS A 148 -20.96 -4.74 7.67
C CYS A 148 -20.15 -5.86 8.35
N PRO A 149 -20.25 -7.12 7.90
CA PRO A 149 -19.37 -8.18 8.36
C PRO A 149 -17.90 -7.79 8.15
N LYS A 150 -17.01 -8.30 9.02
CA LYS A 150 -15.57 -8.02 8.90
C LYS A 150 -14.97 -8.62 7.63
N GLU A 151 -15.58 -9.69 7.14
CA GLU A 151 -15.20 -10.43 5.93
C GLU A 151 -15.64 -9.70 4.66
N ASP A 152 -16.62 -8.79 4.77
CA ASP A 152 -17.11 -8.01 3.65
C ASP A 152 -16.32 -6.70 3.51
N ARG A 153 -16.10 -6.30 2.27
CA ARG A 153 -15.42 -5.04 1.99
C ARG A 153 -16.29 -3.85 2.38
N GLY A 154 -15.78 -3.04 3.30
CA GLY A 154 -16.46 -1.85 3.77
C GLY A 154 -16.62 -0.80 2.68
N THR A 155 -17.72 -0.07 2.76
CA THR A 155 -17.99 1.12 1.95
C THR A 155 -18.50 2.21 2.87
N LEU A 156 -18.18 3.47 2.55
CA LEU A 156 -18.67 4.62 3.30
C LEU A 156 -20.19 4.55 3.47
N ASP A 157 -20.68 4.62 4.70
CA ASP A 157 -22.12 4.61 4.99
C ASP A 157 -22.83 5.69 4.15
N PRO A 158 -23.71 5.30 3.21
CA PRO A 158 -24.40 6.26 2.36
C PRO A 158 -25.26 7.23 3.18
N ASN A 159 -25.75 6.77 4.34
CA ASN A 159 -26.64 7.49 5.24
C ASN A 159 -25.90 8.19 6.40
N ILE A 160 -24.56 8.21 6.38
CA ILE A 160 -23.79 8.85 7.45
C ILE A 160 -24.24 10.29 7.65
N ASN A 161 -24.50 10.64 8.91
CA ASN A 161 -24.87 12.00 9.27
C ASN A 161 -23.77 12.98 8.81
N LYS A 162 -24.17 14.05 8.13
CA LYS A 162 -23.22 15.03 7.55
C LYS A 162 -22.29 15.64 8.60
N THR A 163 -22.79 15.99 9.78
CA THR A 163 -21.97 16.55 10.87
C THR A 163 -20.96 15.53 11.39
N LYS A 164 -21.35 14.25 11.52
CA LYS A 164 -20.43 13.16 11.87
C LYS A 164 -19.34 13.01 10.81
N LEU A 165 -19.72 12.96 9.53
CA LEU A 165 -18.78 12.87 8.41
C LEU A 165 -17.78 14.02 8.39
N GLU A 166 -18.26 15.26 8.57
CA GLU A 166 -17.39 16.43 8.63
C GLU A 166 -16.43 16.40 9.82
N ALA A 167 -16.85 15.88 10.98
CA ALA A 167 -15.98 15.70 12.14
C ALA A 167 -14.88 14.66 11.87
N LEU A 168 -15.25 13.50 11.32
CA LEU A 168 -14.30 12.42 10.98
C LEU A 168 -13.31 12.84 9.89
N TYR A 169 -13.78 13.52 8.85
CA TYR A 169 -12.91 14.11 7.82
C TYR A 169 -11.98 15.19 8.37
N ARG A 170 -12.36 15.87 9.45
CA ARG A 170 -11.53 16.89 10.09
C ARG A 170 -10.29 16.29 10.72
N GLU A 171 -10.46 15.17 11.41
CA GLU A 171 -9.37 14.40 11.99
C GLU A 171 -8.38 13.97 10.89
N ALA A 172 -8.88 13.36 9.81
CA ALA A 172 -8.01 12.93 8.72
C ALA A 172 -7.33 14.10 7.97
N ALA A 173 -8.04 15.22 7.75
CA ALA A 173 -7.50 16.43 7.13
C ALA A 173 -6.34 17.02 7.96
N ASN A 174 -6.45 16.99 9.29
CA ASN A 174 -5.39 17.44 10.18
C ASN A 174 -4.11 16.61 10.01
N ILE A 175 -4.22 15.29 9.89
CA ILE A 175 -3.07 14.40 9.66
C ILE A 175 -2.43 14.70 8.29
N LEU A 176 -3.24 14.76 7.23
CA LEU A 176 -2.77 15.04 5.86
C LEU A 176 -2.03 16.39 5.76
N LEU A 177 -2.51 17.42 6.46
CA LEU A 177 -1.81 18.70 6.56
C LEU A 177 -0.41 18.53 7.14
N GLN A 178 -0.26 17.77 8.23
CA GLN A 178 1.06 17.60 8.85
C GLN A 178 2.00 16.79 7.94
N LEU A 179 1.51 15.73 7.30
CA LEU A 179 2.29 14.91 6.36
C LEU A 179 2.78 15.71 5.14
N SER A 180 1.99 16.70 4.70
CA SER A 180 2.37 17.57 3.57
C SER A 180 3.38 18.67 3.93
N ARG A 181 3.64 18.90 5.21
CA ARG A 181 4.50 19.99 5.68
C ARG A 181 6.00 19.71 5.48
N PRO A 182 6.53 18.51 5.82
CA PRO A 182 7.88 18.11 5.47
C PRO A 182 8.28 18.49 4.05
N GLN A 183 9.53 18.93 3.92
CA GLN A 183 10.15 19.28 2.64
C GLN A 183 11.44 18.46 2.53
N LEU A 184 11.33 17.33 1.85
CA LEU A 184 12.41 16.38 1.71
C LEU A 184 13.16 16.65 0.40
N PRO A 185 14.49 16.40 0.34
CA PRO A 185 15.34 16.86 -0.75
C PRO A 185 15.26 15.98 -2.01
N ARG A 186 14.77 14.74 -1.89
CA ARG A 186 14.66 13.77 -2.99
C ARG A 186 13.53 12.78 -2.73
N VAL A 187 13.12 12.04 -3.76
CA VAL A 187 12.21 10.89 -3.61
C VAL A 187 12.99 9.70 -3.05
N GLY A 188 12.48 9.09 -1.99
CA GLY A 188 13.12 7.96 -1.33
C GLY A 188 12.66 7.76 0.12
N SER A 189 13.06 6.65 0.72
CA SER A 189 12.75 6.36 2.12
C SER A 189 13.71 7.07 3.06
N LEU A 190 13.19 7.43 4.24
CA LEU A 190 13.94 8.09 5.31
C LEU A 190 14.93 7.12 5.96
N ASP A 191 16.06 7.65 6.37
CA ASP A 191 17.09 6.96 7.14
C ASP A 191 17.46 7.85 8.32
N GLN A 192 17.57 7.23 9.49
CA GLN A 192 17.98 7.91 10.71
C GLN A 192 19.50 7.79 10.83
N VAL A 193 20.21 8.89 10.59
CA VAL A 193 21.68 8.90 10.65
C VAL A 193 22.16 8.91 12.10
N ASP A 194 21.45 9.66 12.95
CA ASP A 194 21.64 9.73 14.40
C ASP A 194 20.32 10.15 15.08
N ASP A 195 20.35 10.39 16.39
CA ASP A 195 19.15 10.71 17.17
C ASP A 195 18.38 11.95 16.70
N PHE A 196 19.01 12.85 15.92
CA PHE A 196 18.42 14.13 15.53
C PHE A 196 18.46 14.41 14.01
N THR A 197 19.14 13.56 13.24
CA THR A 197 19.40 13.79 11.82
C THR A 197 18.69 12.77 10.94
N TRP A 198 17.88 13.30 10.04
CA TRP A 198 17.06 12.55 9.10
C TRP A 198 17.51 12.82 7.67
N GLU A 199 17.85 11.77 6.93
CA GLU A 199 18.24 11.88 5.53
C GLU A 199 17.36 11.00 4.65
N VAL A 200 17.30 11.33 3.36
CA VAL A 200 16.67 10.47 2.35
C VAL A 200 17.79 9.80 1.55
N THR A 201 18.22 8.62 2.00
CA THR A 201 19.37 7.90 1.43
C THR A 201 18.95 6.60 0.73
N GLN A 202 17.76 6.09 1.03
CA GLN A 202 17.28 4.79 0.55
C GLN A 202 16.29 4.95 -0.60
N ARG A 203 16.22 3.94 -1.48
CA ARG A 203 15.21 3.87 -2.54
C ARG A 203 13.79 4.04 -1.95
N PRO A 204 12.82 4.57 -2.71
CA PRO A 204 11.43 4.51 -2.28
C PRO A 204 10.98 3.04 -2.25
N LEU A 205 10.61 2.53 -1.07
CA LEU A 205 9.98 1.22 -0.93
C LEU A 205 8.47 1.41 -0.79
N SER A 206 7.74 1.21 -1.88
CA SER A 206 6.28 1.41 -1.93
C SER A 206 5.50 0.10 -1.78
N MET A 207 4.26 0.20 -1.29
CA MET A 207 3.36 -0.97 -1.17
C MET A 207 3.15 -1.64 -2.55
N PRO A 208 2.91 -0.91 -3.66
CA PRO A 208 2.84 -1.53 -4.98
C PRO A 208 4.11 -2.29 -5.40
N MET A 209 5.30 -1.83 -5.00
CA MET A 209 6.54 -2.56 -5.31
C MET A 209 6.63 -3.90 -4.56
N ASN A 210 6.17 -3.96 -3.30
CA ASN A 210 6.04 -5.22 -2.57
C ASN A 210 5.08 -6.16 -3.31
N THR A 211 3.88 -5.68 -3.63
CA THR A 211 2.85 -6.47 -4.34
C THR A 211 3.33 -6.96 -5.71
N LEU A 212 4.13 -6.17 -6.43
CA LEU A 212 4.67 -6.58 -7.74
C LEU A 212 5.60 -7.79 -7.64
N VAL A 213 6.47 -7.84 -6.63
CA VAL A 213 7.37 -8.99 -6.42
C VAL A 213 6.57 -10.17 -5.88
N GLN A 214 5.70 -9.93 -4.90
CA GLN A 214 4.90 -10.94 -4.22
C GLN A 214 3.91 -11.63 -5.17
N LEU A 215 3.07 -10.85 -5.84
CA LEU A 215 1.88 -11.31 -6.59
C LEU A 215 1.98 -11.05 -8.10
N GLY A 216 2.97 -10.28 -8.54
CA GLY A 216 3.22 -9.97 -9.95
C GLY A 216 4.40 -10.73 -10.54
N SER A 217 5.06 -11.62 -9.78
CA SER A 217 6.25 -12.37 -10.19
C SER A 217 7.37 -11.48 -10.76
N LEU A 218 7.44 -10.21 -10.31
CA LEU A 218 8.46 -9.28 -10.76
C LEU A 218 9.79 -9.60 -10.05
N PRO A 219 10.91 -9.81 -10.77
CA PRO A 219 12.21 -9.98 -10.14
C PRO A 219 12.61 -8.74 -9.34
N GLN A 220 13.19 -8.92 -8.15
CA GLN A 220 13.55 -7.80 -7.26
C GLN A 220 14.53 -6.83 -7.92
N ALA A 221 15.45 -7.36 -8.74
CA ALA A 221 16.43 -6.58 -9.49
C ALA A 221 15.82 -5.61 -10.53
N LYS A 222 14.51 -5.70 -10.81
CA LYS A 222 13.78 -4.75 -11.67
C LYS A 222 13.22 -3.55 -10.92
N LEU A 223 13.18 -3.60 -9.59
CA LEU A 223 12.78 -2.45 -8.79
C LEU A 223 13.85 -1.34 -8.82
N PRO A 224 13.46 -0.08 -8.64
CA PRO A 224 14.41 1.01 -8.41
C PRO A 224 15.35 0.67 -7.25
N ALA A 225 16.64 0.94 -7.44
CA ALA A 225 17.68 0.66 -6.43
C ALA A 225 18.21 1.94 -5.74
N THR A 226 17.79 3.12 -6.22
CA THR A 226 18.30 4.41 -5.75
C THR A 226 17.15 5.39 -5.48
N THR A 227 17.52 6.53 -4.89
CA THR A 227 16.66 7.71 -4.77
C THR A 227 16.52 8.44 -6.11
N PHE A 228 15.59 9.39 -6.19
CA PHE A 228 15.38 10.23 -7.38
C PHE A 228 15.41 11.72 -7.03
N ASP A 229 16.18 12.49 -7.79
CA ASP A 229 16.31 13.94 -7.60
C ASP A 229 15.14 14.73 -8.23
N THR A 230 14.32 14.10 -9.07
CA THR A 230 13.17 14.75 -9.71
C THR A 230 11.88 13.92 -9.68
N ALA A 231 10.74 14.61 -9.70
CA ALA A 231 9.43 13.99 -9.86
C ALA A 231 9.31 13.29 -11.22
N SER A 232 9.71 13.96 -12.30
CA SER A 232 9.69 13.41 -13.66
C SER A 232 10.44 12.07 -13.78
N SER A 233 11.65 11.95 -13.21
CA SER A 233 12.43 10.72 -13.25
C SER A 233 11.78 9.60 -12.44
N TYR A 234 11.10 9.93 -11.33
CA TYR A 234 10.35 8.93 -10.57
C TYR A 234 9.08 8.47 -11.33
N PHE A 235 8.34 9.38 -11.97
CA PHE A 235 7.19 9.01 -12.82
C PHE A 235 7.62 8.16 -14.02
N GLU A 236 8.77 8.42 -14.62
CA GLU A 236 9.34 7.56 -15.67
C GLU A 236 9.67 6.16 -15.12
N ALA A 237 10.29 6.07 -13.94
CA ALA A 237 10.56 4.79 -13.30
C ALA A 237 9.29 3.97 -13.00
N LEU A 238 8.22 4.63 -12.55
CA LEU A 238 6.91 4.00 -12.35
C LEU A 238 6.31 3.51 -13.68
N ALA A 239 6.44 4.28 -14.75
CA ALA A 239 5.98 3.87 -16.08
C ALA A 239 6.76 2.66 -16.63
N GLU A 240 8.08 2.61 -16.42
CA GLU A 240 8.91 1.44 -16.77
C GLU A 240 8.53 0.23 -15.92
N LEU A 241 8.19 0.42 -14.64
CA LEU A 241 7.71 -0.66 -13.77
C LEU A 241 6.40 -1.26 -14.28
N HIS A 242 5.47 -0.47 -14.82
CA HIS A 242 4.25 -1.03 -15.44
C HIS A 242 4.56 -1.96 -16.61
N ILE A 243 5.56 -1.63 -17.44
CA ILE A 243 6.02 -2.49 -18.54
C ILE A 243 6.73 -3.72 -17.99
N ALA A 244 7.64 -3.54 -17.03
CA ALA A 244 8.37 -4.64 -16.42
C ALA A 244 7.41 -5.64 -15.75
N HIS A 245 6.37 -5.16 -15.07
CA HIS A 245 5.33 -5.98 -14.47
C HIS A 245 4.66 -6.90 -15.49
N ILE A 246 4.05 -6.35 -16.55
CA ILE A 246 3.33 -7.18 -17.52
C ILE A 246 4.25 -8.14 -18.27
N VAL A 247 5.51 -7.75 -18.50
CA VAL A 247 6.50 -8.59 -19.18
C VAL A 247 6.96 -9.75 -18.29
N ASN A 248 7.05 -9.57 -16.98
CA ASN A 248 7.57 -10.60 -16.07
C ASN A 248 6.49 -11.43 -15.38
N GLN A 249 5.27 -10.90 -15.18
CA GLN A 249 4.19 -11.68 -14.58
C GLN A 249 3.90 -12.91 -15.42
N ARG A 250 4.10 -14.09 -14.82
CA ARG A 250 4.19 -15.34 -15.56
C ARG A 250 2.83 -15.94 -15.82
N ASN A 251 1.96 -15.90 -14.82
CA ASN A 251 0.61 -16.45 -14.90
C ASN A 251 -0.43 -15.33 -14.81
N ASP A 252 -1.58 -15.54 -15.45
CA ASP A 252 -2.77 -14.69 -15.33
C ASP A 252 -2.57 -13.21 -15.76
N ALA A 253 -1.46 -12.93 -16.45
CA ALA A 253 -1.08 -11.61 -16.94
C ALA A 253 -1.95 -11.13 -18.12
N ILE A 254 -2.41 -12.07 -18.97
CA ILE A 254 -3.20 -11.78 -20.18
C ILE A 254 -4.33 -12.81 -20.37
N ASP A 255 -5.44 -12.38 -21.00
CA ASP A 255 -6.56 -13.25 -21.37
C ASP A 255 -6.49 -13.70 -22.84
N SER A 256 -5.85 -12.91 -23.71
CA SER A 256 -5.74 -13.17 -25.14
C SER A 256 -4.60 -12.36 -25.78
N ALA A 257 -4.33 -12.63 -27.05
CA ALA A 257 -3.37 -11.85 -27.83
C ALA A 257 -3.79 -10.37 -27.98
N GLU A 258 -5.09 -10.09 -28.15
CA GLU A 258 -5.60 -8.72 -28.21
C GLU A 258 -5.52 -8.02 -26.85
N ASP A 259 -5.81 -8.74 -25.77
CA ASP A 259 -5.67 -8.22 -24.41
C ASP A 259 -4.21 -7.84 -24.10
N CYS A 260 -3.26 -8.70 -24.47
CA CYS A 260 -1.83 -8.44 -24.34
C CYS A 260 -1.39 -7.17 -25.10
N ARG A 261 -1.79 -7.04 -26.38
CA ARG A 261 -1.50 -5.84 -27.18
C ARG A 261 -2.07 -4.59 -26.54
N ARG A 262 -3.34 -4.62 -26.14
CA ARG A 262 -4.02 -3.49 -25.49
C ARG A 262 -3.29 -3.06 -24.21
N LYS A 263 -2.92 -4.01 -23.35
CA LYS A 263 -2.17 -3.75 -22.11
C LYS A 263 -0.80 -3.13 -22.38
N LEU A 264 -0.07 -3.63 -23.37
CA LEU A 264 1.25 -3.10 -23.71
C LEU A 264 1.16 -1.72 -24.37
N VAL A 265 0.23 -1.50 -25.31
CA VAL A 265 0.02 -0.18 -25.93
C VAL A 265 -0.23 0.90 -24.85
N ALA A 266 -1.09 0.63 -23.88
CA ALA A 266 -1.35 1.56 -22.77
C ALA A 266 -0.07 1.94 -22.02
N ARG A 267 0.77 0.94 -21.68
CA ARG A 267 2.00 1.15 -20.89
C ARG A 267 3.10 1.86 -21.69
N TYR A 268 3.24 1.54 -22.98
CA TYR A 268 4.19 2.21 -23.86
C TYR A 268 3.81 3.69 -24.06
N LEU A 269 2.53 3.99 -24.23
CA LEU A 269 2.05 5.37 -24.34
C LEU A 269 2.17 6.14 -23.02
N PHE A 270 1.88 5.49 -21.89
CA PHE A 270 2.09 6.11 -20.58
C PHE A 270 3.57 6.43 -20.32
N ARG A 271 4.47 5.51 -20.67
CA ARG A 271 5.93 5.77 -20.65
C ARG A 271 6.33 6.91 -21.58
N LYS A 272 5.75 6.97 -22.78
CA LYS A 272 6.00 8.09 -23.71
C LYS A 272 5.60 9.42 -23.07
N LEU A 273 4.43 9.50 -22.44
CA LEU A 273 3.99 10.69 -21.71
C LEU A 273 4.92 11.03 -20.54
N ALA A 274 5.43 10.03 -19.81
CA ALA A 274 6.38 10.25 -18.72
C ALA A 274 7.70 10.86 -19.23
N ARG A 275 8.28 10.27 -20.28
CA ARG A 275 9.51 10.76 -20.94
C ARG A 275 9.37 12.13 -21.60
N GLU A 276 8.16 12.47 -22.04
CA GLU A 276 7.82 13.80 -22.56
C GLU A 276 7.48 14.80 -21.42
N HIS A 277 7.56 14.38 -20.16
CA HIS A 277 7.22 15.17 -18.95
C HIS A 277 5.76 15.64 -18.93
N ARG A 278 4.89 15.05 -19.77
CA ARG A 278 3.47 15.41 -19.90
C ARG A 278 2.63 14.93 -18.72
N LEU A 279 3.11 13.93 -17.98
CA LEU A 279 2.45 13.45 -16.76
C LEU A 279 2.61 14.42 -15.58
N THR A 280 3.69 15.21 -15.56
CA THR A 280 4.05 16.14 -14.48
C THR A 280 3.99 17.61 -14.92
N GLU A 281 3.53 17.88 -16.14
CA GLU A 281 3.61 19.19 -16.80
C GLU A 281 3.06 20.33 -15.92
N LYS A 282 1.88 20.12 -15.32
CA LYS A 282 1.20 21.10 -14.47
C LYS A 282 2.03 21.54 -13.26
N TRP A 283 2.84 20.63 -12.72
CA TRP A 283 3.63 20.84 -11.51
C TRP A 283 5.13 20.86 -11.80
N THR A 284 5.54 21.19 -13.03
CA THR A 284 6.95 21.27 -13.44
C THR A 284 7.80 22.19 -12.54
N SER A 285 7.21 23.22 -11.93
CA SER A 285 7.90 24.07 -10.95
C SER A 285 8.35 23.33 -9.69
N PHE A 286 7.73 22.18 -9.39
CA PHE A 286 8.03 21.28 -8.27
C PHE A 286 8.84 20.05 -8.71
N ASP A 287 9.32 20.00 -9.96
CA ASP A 287 10.02 18.82 -10.47
C ASP A 287 11.24 18.46 -9.62
N LYS A 288 11.96 19.44 -9.07
CA LYS A 288 13.09 19.25 -8.14
C LYS A 288 12.69 19.31 -6.66
N GLY A 289 11.41 19.09 -6.37
CA GLY A 289 10.83 19.18 -5.04
C GLY A 289 10.30 20.59 -4.68
N PRO A 290 9.95 20.81 -3.40
CA PRO A 290 10.16 19.88 -2.28
C PRO A 290 9.31 18.61 -2.39
N PHE A 291 9.87 17.49 -1.97
CA PHE A 291 9.15 16.20 -1.88
C PHE A 291 8.43 16.09 -0.53
N LYS A 292 7.28 15.42 -0.52
CA LYS A 292 6.35 15.33 0.61
C LYS A 292 6.37 13.94 1.21
N LEU A 293 6.08 13.82 2.51
CA LEU A 293 5.93 12.50 3.12
C LEU A 293 4.64 11.86 2.59
N TRP A 294 4.76 10.67 2.02
CA TRP A 294 3.66 9.92 1.43
C TRP A 294 3.69 8.49 1.94
N CYS A 295 2.56 8.02 2.45
CA CYS A 295 2.36 6.64 2.88
C CYS A 295 1.31 6.00 1.98
N ASP A 296 1.69 4.97 1.22
CA ASP A 296 0.76 4.27 0.33
C ASP A 296 -0.35 3.53 1.09
N ASP A 297 -0.10 3.15 2.34
CA ASP A 297 -1.07 2.49 3.21
C ASP A 297 -1.82 3.46 4.16
N PHE A 298 -1.63 4.78 4.04
CA PHE A 298 -2.39 5.72 4.88
C PHE A 298 -3.87 5.72 4.49
N ARG A 299 -4.69 5.05 5.30
CA ARG A 299 -6.13 4.81 5.09
C ARG A 299 -6.89 4.88 6.42
N PRO A 300 -8.25 4.96 6.41
CA PRO A 300 -9.04 5.09 7.62
C PRO A 300 -8.84 3.98 8.67
N ALA A 301 -8.47 2.78 8.26
CA ALA A 301 -8.24 1.68 9.20
C ALA A 301 -7.05 1.95 10.13
N ASN A 302 -6.09 2.78 9.68
CA ASN A 302 -4.84 3.04 10.39
C ASN A 302 -4.93 4.30 11.28
N ILE A 303 -6.11 4.93 11.37
CA ILE A 303 -6.38 6.09 12.21
C ILE A 303 -7.27 5.64 13.37
N LEU A 304 -6.70 5.62 14.56
CA LEU A 304 -7.35 5.16 15.78
C LEU A 304 -8.04 6.34 16.47
N LEU A 305 -9.27 6.11 16.93
CA LEU A 305 -10.13 7.12 17.55
C LEU A 305 -10.45 6.73 19.00
N ASN A 306 -10.48 7.72 19.88
CA ASN A 306 -11.00 7.57 21.23
C ASN A 306 -12.55 7.61 21.26
N ASP A 307 -13.12 7.51 22.46
CA ASP A 307 -14.56 7.59 22.75
C ASP A 307 -15.23 8.89 22.26
N ASP A 308 -14.48 10.00 22.24
CA ASP A 308 -14.91 11.29 21.70
C ASP A 308 -14.78 11.41 20.15
N LEU A 309 -14.41 10.33 19.45
CA LEU A 309 -14.11 10.30 18.02
C LEU A 309 -12.98 11.28 17.62
N LYS A 310 -12.00 11.46 18.51
CA LYS A 310 -10.74 12.20 18.30
C LYS A 310 -9.59 11.25 18.07
N ILE A 311 -8.58 11.70 17.33
CA ILE A 311 -7.39 10.90 17.07
C ILE A 311 -6.73 10.51 18.39
N ALA A 312 -6.70 9.21 18.66
CA ALA A 312 -5.89 8.59 19.70
C ALA A 312 -4.48 8.27 19.16
N GLY A 313 -4.39 7.85 17.90
CA GLY A 313 -3.16 7.39 17.29
C GLY A 313 -3.26 7.19 15.79
N VAL A 314 -2.12 7.14 15.11
CA VAL A 314 -2.00 6.69 13.73
C VAL A 314 -0.91 5.62 13.68
N VAL A 315 -1.28 4.46 13.15
CA VAL A 315 -0.44 3.26 13.08
C VAL A 315 -0.08 2.92 11.63
N ASP A 316 0.67 1.84 11.41
CA ASP A 316 0.99 1.29 10.08
C ASP A 316 1.64 2.32 9.14
N TRP A 317 2.83 2.78 9.53
CA TRP A 317 3.68 3.69 8.76
C TRP A 317 4.59 2.99 7.75
N GLU A 318 4.36 1.70 7.52
CA GLU A 318 5.03 0.94 6.47
C GLU A 318 4.78 1.53 5.08
N PHE A 319 5.73 1.32 4.17
CA PHE A 319 5.67 1.86 2.81
C PHE A 319 5.56 3.39 2.73
N THR A 320 6.09 4.10 3.73
CA THR A 320 6.20 5.55 3.72
C THR A 320 7.52 6.00 3.09
N TYR A 321 7.46 7.02 2.24
CA TYR A 321 8.62 7.60 1.57
C TYR A 321 8.38 9.08 1.21
N ALA A 322 9.46 9.81 0.92
CA ALA A 322 9.40 11.10 0.28
C ALA A 322 8.94 10.94 -1.18
N ALA A 323 7.87 11.63 -1.58
CA ALA A 323 7.25 11.48 -2.89
C ALA A 323 6.95 12.84 -3.56
N PRO A 324 6.67 12.85 -4.88
CA PRO A 324 6.28 14.07 -5.60
C PRO A 324 5.02 14.72 -5.05
N VAL A 325 4.90 16.04 -5.20
CA VAL A 325 3.75 16.82 -4.70
C VAL A 325 2.43 16.37 -5.34
N GLU A 326 2.49 15.84 -6.56
CA GLU A 326 1.37 15.28 -7.32
C GLU A 326 0.58 14.26 -6.52
N PHE A 327 1.23 13.50 -5.64
CA PHE A 327 0.56 12.51 -4.80
C PHE A 327 -0.21 13.20 -3.68
N SER A 328 0.44 14.12 -2.96
CA SER A 328 -0.21 14.90 -1.89
C SER A 328 -1.28 15.89 -2.39
N PHE A 329 -1.18 16.30 -3.64
CA PHE A 329 -2.14 17.17 -4.32
C PHE A 329 -3.27 16.37 -4.98
N ALA A 330 -3.22 15.05 -4.99
CA ALA A 330 -4.38 14.23 -5.31
C ALA A 330 -5.21 14.05 -4.02
N PRO A 331 -6.55 14.28 -4.05
CA PRO A 331 -7.37 13.99 -2.89
C PRO A 331 -7.32 12.50 -2.54
N PRO A 332 -7.52 12.10 -1.27
CA PRO A 332 -7.43 10.70 -0.88
C PRO A 332 -8.49 9.86 -1.59
N TRP A 333 -8.13 8.72 -2.20
CA TRP A 333 -9.10 7.85 -2.87
C TRP A 333 -10.08 7.21 -1.87
N TRP A 334 -9.65 7.00 -0.63
CA TRP A 334 -10.40 6.27 0.41
C TRP A 334 -11.55 7.07 1.04
N LEU A 335 -11.96 8.21 0.48
CA LEU A 335 -13.19 8.91 0.93
C LEU A 335 -14.44 8.03 0.82
N LEU A 336 -14.42 6.99 -0.03
CA LEU A 336 -15.47 5.97 -0.12
C LEU A 336 -15.13 4.65 0.58
N ILE A 337 -13.98 4.59 1.27
CA ILE A 337 -13.35 3.38 1.84
C ILE A 337 -12.86 2.40 0.75
N GLU A 338 -13.71 2.06 -0.22
CA GLU A 338 -13.40 1.11 -1.29
C GLU A 338 -12.78 1.78 -2.53
N LYS A 339 -11.87 1.06 -3.19
CA LYS A 339 -11.13 1.51 -4.38
C LYS A 339 -12.01 1.50 -5.65
N PRO A 340 -11.69 2.35 -6.63
CA PRO A 340 -12.43 2.44 -7.89
C PRO A 340 -12.54 1.12 -8.67
N GLU A 341 -11.47 0.32 -8.74
CA GLU A 341 -11.43 -0.96 -9.47
C GLU A 341 -12.25 -2.08 -8.82
N TYR A 342 -12.66 -1.87 -7.56
CA TYR A 342 -13.43 -2.80 -6.77
C TYR A 342 -14.88 -2.37 -6.56
N TRP A 343 -15.24 -1.18 -7.06
CA TRP A 343 -16.59 -0.65 -6.91
C TRP A 343 -17.61 -1.48 -7.71
N PRO A 344 -18.63 -2.09 -7.06
CA PRO A 344 -19.55 -3.01 -7.74
C PRO A 344 -20.32 -2.37 -8.90
N CYS A 345 -20.65 -1.08 -8.78
CA CYS A 345 -21.38 -0.33 -9.80
C CYS A 345 -20.48 0.25 -10.91
N GLY A 346 -19.17 -0.02 -10.87
CA GLY A 346 -18.20 0.42 -11.85
C GLY A 346 -17.64 1.83 -11.63
N LEU A 347 -16.61 2.17 -12.42
CA LEU A 347 -15.79 3.37 -12.24
C LEU A 347 -16.54 4.70 -12.34
N ASP A 348 -17.52 4.80 -13.25
CA ASP A 348 -18.30 6.04 -13.43
C ASP A 348 -19.23 6.29 -12.24
N ASP A 349 -19.76 5.22 -11.64
CA ASP A 349 -20.57 5.29 -10.43
C ASP A 349 -19.72 5.72 -9.22
N TRP A 350 -18.55 5.09 -9.06
CA TRP A 350 -17.57 5.46 -8.04
C TRP A 350 -17.20 6.94 -8.13
N CYS A 351 -16.91 7.46 -9.34
CA CYS A 351 -16.59 8.88 -9.54
C CYS A 351 -17.69 9.81 -9.05
N ARG A 352 -18.96 9.47 -9.33
CA ARG A 352 -20.11 10.31 -8.98
C ARG A 352 -20.29 10.36 -7.46
N GLU A 353 -20.20 9.22 -6.78
CA GLU A 353 -20.28 9.18 -5.32
C GLU A 353 -19.06 9.84 -4.67
N TYR A 354 -17.87 9.63 -5.23
CA TYR A 354 -16.63 10.21 -4.74
C TYR A 354 -16.68 11.74 -4.81
N GLU A 355 -17.10 12.30 -5.94
CA GLU A 355 -17.19 13.75 -6.14
C GLU A 355 -18.12 14.41 -5.12
N ARG A 356 -19.24 13.76 -4.77
CA ARG A 356 -20.14 14.26 -3.72
C ARG A 356 -19.43 14.35 -2.36
N ARG A 357 -18.63 13.34 -2.01
CA ARG A 357 -17.90 13.29 -0.74
C ARG A 357 -16.66 14.17 -0.74
N LEU A 358 -16.02 14.33 -1.89
CA LEU A 358 -14.90 15.24 -2.10
C LEU A 358 -15.29 16.68 -1.77
N HIS A 359 -16.48 17.14 -2.18
CA HIS A 359 -16.96 18.48 -1.81
C HIS A 359 -17.03 18.68 -0.28
N THR A 360 -17.51 17.68 0.46
CA THR A 360 -17.53 17.74 1.93
C THR A 360 -16.11 17.76 2.51
N PHE A 361 -15.23 16.87 2.04
CA PHE A 361 -13.84 16.81 2.48
C PHE A 361 -13.09 18.12 2.21
N LEU A 362 -13.20 18.68 1.01
CA LEU A 362 -12.55 19.95 0.64
C LEU A 362 -13.04 21.13 1.47
N SER A 363 -14.33 21.16 1.85
CA SER A 363 -14.84 22.19 2.77
C SER A 363 -14.14 22.10 4.13
N VAL A 364 -14.07 20.88 4.70
CA VAL A 364 -13.41 20.63 5.99
C VAL A 364 -11.91 20.93 5.91
N MET A 365 -11.26 20.54 4.82
CA MET A 365 -9.84 20.80 4.57
C MET A 365 -9.54 22.29 4.56
N ARG A 366 -10.34 23.11 3.85
CA ARG A 366 -10.20 24.58 3.85
C ARG A 366 -10.35 25.17 5.25
N ASP A 367 -11.33 24.70 6.02
CA ASP A 367 -11.50 25.17 7.41
C ASP A 367 -10.28 24.83 8.29
N GLN A 368 -9.63 23.67 8.11
CA GLN A 368 -8.43 23.32 8.86
C GLN A 368 -7.21 24.12 8.39
N GLU A 369 -7.08 24.36 7.09
CA GLU A 369 -6.05 25.24 6.54
C GLU A 369 -6.17 26.67 7.07
N ASP A 370 -7.38 27.23 7.07
CA ASP A 370 -7.64 28.59 7.54
C ASP A 370 -7.23 28.74 9.01
N LYS A 371 -7.66 27.81 9.87
CA LYS A 371 -7.27 27.77 11.28
C LYS A 371 -5.75 27.64 11.46
N ALA A 372 -5.11 26.76 10.70
CA ALA A 372 -3.66 26.56 10.77
C ALA A 372 -2.88 27.80 10.29
N ILE A 373 -3.41 28.52 9.30
CA ILE A 373 -2.84 29.79 8.81
C ILE A 373 -3.00 30.91 9.84
N GLU A 374 -4.19 31.05 10.44
CA GLU A 374 -4.45 32.02 11.51
C GLU A 374 -3.54 31.80 12.72
N GLN A 375 -3.23 30.54 13.04
CA GLN A 375 -2.31 30.15 14.11
C GLN A 375 -0.83 30.26 13.72
N GLY A 376 -0.52 30.60 12.47
CA GLY A 376 0.86 30.69 11.96
C GLY A 376 1.56 29.35 11.75
N TRP A 377 0.83 28.24 11.84
CA TRP A 377 1.35 26.88 11.69
C TRP A 377 1.48 26.45 10.21
N LEU A 378 0.71 27.07 9.32
CA LEU A 378 0.67 26.81 7.88
C LEU A 378 0.80 28.12 7.08
N LYS A 379 1.54 28.11 5.96
CA LYS A 379 1.55 29.23 5.01
C LYS A 379 0.43 29.06 3.97
N ASN A 380 -0.09 30.16 3.43
CA ASN A 380 -1.11 30.11 2.38
C ASN A 380 -0.68 29.33 1.13
N THR A 381 0.63 29.26 0.84
CA THR A 381 1.20 28.48 -0.27
C THR A 381 1.29 26.97 0.01
N GLN A 382 0.98 26.53 1.22
CA GLN A 382 1.04 25.13 1.67
C GLN A 382 -0.35 24.48 1.77
N ARG A 383 -1.40 25.13 1.27
CA ARG A 383 -2.74 24.55 1.20
C ARG A 383 -2.75 23.34 0.26
N LEU A 384 -3.55 22.32 0.61
CA LEU A 384 -3.82 21.16 -0.25
C LEU A 384 -5.19 21.23 -0.90
N SER A 385 -6.17 21.90 -0.29
CA SER A 385 -7.57 21.91 -0.76
C SER A 385 -7.72 22.43 -2.19
N GLY A 386 -7.00 23.50 -2.56
CA GLY A 386 -6.94 24.03 -3.91
C GLY A 386 -6.33 23.02 -4.89
N PRO A 387 -5.06 22.61 -4.70
CA PRO A 387 -4.43 21.59 -5.53
C PRO A 387 -5.23 20.29 -5.66
N MET A 388 -5.85 19.81 -4.58
CA MET A 388 -6.74 18.63 -4.58
C MET A 388 -7.97 18.81 -5.46
N GLN A 389 -8.65 19.95 -5.35
CA GLN A 389 -9.78 20.27 -6.21
C GLN A 389 -9.35 20.34 -7.68
N ASP A 390 -8.23 21.03 -7.95
CA ASP A 390 -7.72 21.20 -9.30
C ASP A 390 -7.24 19.88 -9.91
N SER A 391 -6.68 18.98 -9.09
CA SER A 391 -6.21 17.65 -9.49
C SER A 391 -7.37 16.72 -9.88
N TRP A 392 -8.47 16.77 -9.12
CA TRP A 392 -9.70 16.06 -9.48
C TRP A 392 -10.30 16.60 -10.78
N ALA A 393 -10.46 17.93 -10.88
CA ALA A 393 -11.10 18.58 -12.03
C ALA A 393 -10.32 18.41 -13.34
N SER A 394 -8.98 18.43 -13.31
CA SER A 394 -8.15 18.21 -14.49
C SER A 394 -7.98 16.73 -14.86
N GLY A 395 -8.30 15.82 -13.94
CA GLY A 395 -8.00 14.39 -14.05
C GLY A 395 -6.54 14.02 -13.72
N ASP A 396 -5.74 14.93 -13.13
CA ASP A 396 -4.39 14.60 -12.65
C ASP A 396 -4.43 13.59 -11.50
N PHE A 397 -5.52 13.55 -10.74
CA PHE A 397 -5.80 12.50 -9.77
C PHE A 397 -5.60 11.11 -10.39
N TRP A 398 -6.09 10.89 -11.62
CA TRP A 398 -5.99 9.59 -12.28
C TRP A 398 -4.58 9.27 -12.75
N ILE A 399 -3.75 10.28 -13.07
CA ILE A 399 -2.34 10.07 -13.38
C ILE A 399 -1.59 9.59 -12.13
N ALA A 400 -1.72 10.30 -11.02
CA ALA A 400 -1.10 9.94 -9.75
C ALA A 400 -1.63 8.60 -9.20
N TYR A 401 -2.90 8.29 -9.45
CA TYR A 401 -3.51 7.02 -9.10
C TYR A 401 -2.96 5.87 -9.96
N ALA A 402 -3.00 6.00 -11.29
CA ALA A 402 -2.54 4.94 -12.20
C ALA A 402 -1.04 4.65 -12.04
N ALA A 403 -0.21 5.69 -11.91
CA ALA A 403 1.24 5.55 -11.76
C ALA A 403 1.64 4.64 -10.58
N ARG A 404 0.81 4.58 -9.53
CA ARG A 404 1.07 3.77 -8.33
C ARG A 404 0.33 2.42 -8.36
N ASN A 405 -0.77 2.29 -9.09
CA ASN A 405 -1.65 1.11 -9.01
C ASN A 405 -1.53 0.21 -10.25
N ASN A 406 -0.49 -0.64 -10.26
CA ASN A 406 -0.16 -1.52 -11.39
C ASN A 406 -1.31 -2.43 -11.86
N PHE A 407 -2.06 -3.01 -10.91
CA PHE A 407 -3.14 -3.95 -11.21
C PHE A 407 -4.44 -3.27 -11.69
N ALA A 408 -4.67 -2.03 -11.27
CA ALA A 408 -5.81 -1.22 -11.73
C ALA A 408 -5.48 -0.39 -12.98
N PHE A 409 -4.22 -0.39 -13.42
CA PHE A 409 -3.69 0.51 -14.46
C PHE A 409 -4.53 0.50 -15.73
N ASP A 410 -4.92 -0.68 -16.23
CA ASP A 410 -5.63 -0.80 -17.50
C ASP A 410 -7.00 -0.11 -17.47
N LEU A 411 -7.78 -0.34 -16.42
CA LEU A 411 -9.09 0.30 -16.23
C LEU A 411 -8.93 1.82 -16.20
N ILE A 412 -8.01 2.32 -15.37
CA ILE A 412 -7.83 3.76 -15.17
C ILE A 412 -7.27 4.44 -16.43
N TYR A 413 -6.24 3.85 -17.04
CA TYR A 413 -5.59 4.43 -18.22
C TYR A 413 -6.59 4.63 -19.35
N TRP A 414 -7.32 3.58 -19.73
CA TRP A 414 -8.23 3.67 -20.87
C TRP A 414 -9.42 4.59 -20.58
N HIS A 415 -10.01 4.52 -19.38
CA HIS A 415 -11.20 5.30 -19.05
C HIS A 415 -10.94 6.76 -18.68
N ARG A 416 -9.74 7.11 -18.18
CA ARG A 416 -9.48 8.42 -17.57
C ARG A 416 -8.24 9.14 -18.11
N ILE A 417 -7.30 8.45 -18.75
CA ILE A 417 -6.02 9.04 -19.18
C ILE A 417 -5.90 9.13 -20.71
N ASP A 418 -6.15 8.05 -21.46
CA ASP A 418 -5.86 7.98 -22.90
C ASP A 418 -6.45 9.17 -23.69
N GLN A 419 -7.76 9.36 -23.60
CA GLN A 419 -8.45 10.36 -24.41
C GLN A 419 -8.06 11.80 -24.04
N ARG A 420 -7.58 12.03 -22.82
CA ARG A 420 -7.07 13.34 -22.40
C ARG A 420 -5.80 13.73 -23.17
N PHE A 421 -4.93 12.78 -23.46
CA PHE A 421 -3.64 13.04 -24.10
C PHE A 421 -3.62 12.77 -25.60
N PHE A 422 -4.49 11.88 -26.08
CA PHE A 422 -4.52 11.40 -27.46
C PHE A 422 -5.85 11.68 -28.19
N GLY A 423 -6.72 12.45 -27.56
CA GLY A 423 -7.99 12.91 -28.12
C GLY A 423 -9.13 11.90 -28.02
N PRO A 424 -10.38 12.38 -28.10
CA PRO A 424 -11.56 11.54 -27.99
C PRO A 424 -11.66 10.57 -29.17
N THR A 425 -12.40 9.48 -28.97
CA THR A 425 -12.64 8.46 -29.99
C THR A 425 -14.07 7.98 -29.94
N SER A 426 -14.60 7.59 -31.10
CA SER A 426 -15.93 6.97 -31.24
C SER A 426 -15.89 5.45 -31.13
N SER A 427 -14.69 4.86 -31.09
CA SER A 427 -14.56 3.41 -30.94
C SER A 427 -14.91 2.95 -29.52
N PRO A 428 -15.44 1.72 -29.37
CA PRO A 428 -15.57 1.10 -28.07
C PRO A 428 -14.23 1.14 -27.31
N ILE A 429 -14.28 1.35 -26.01
CA ILE A 429 -13.07 1.53 -25.18
C ILE A 429 -12.06 0.38 -25.31
N ASP A 430 -12.57 -0.83 -25.52
CA ASP A 430 -11.78 -2.05 -25.68
C ASP A 430 -11.01 -2.13 -27.02
N ASP A 431 -11.38 -1.31 -28.02
CA ASP A 431 -10.77 -1.29 -29.35
C ASP A 431 -9.90 -0.06 -29.62
N VAL A 432 -9.88 0.93 -28.71
CA VAL A 432 -9.15 2.19 -28.88
C VAL A 432 -7.66 1.98 -29.15
N TRP A 433 -7.06 0.98 -28.50
CA TRP A 433 -5.65 0.65 -28.66
C TRP A 433 -5.24 0.40 -30.12
N LYS A 434 -6.14 -0.10 -30.97
CA LYS A 434 -5.88 -0.34 -32.40
C LYS A 434 -5.53 0.95 -33.14
N GLN A 435 -6.19 2.07 -32.78
CA GLN A 435 -5.90 3.40 -33.33
C GLN A 435 -4.63 4.01 -32.75
N ARG A 436 -4.25 3.61 -31.53
CA ARG A 436 -3.07 4.15 -30.86
C ARG A 436 -1.76 3.48 -31.28
N LEU A 437 -1.82 2.37 -32.00
CA LEU A 437 -0.62 1.72 -32.57
C LEU A 437 0.18 2.69 -33.46
N ASP A 438 -0.50 3.56 -34.21
CA ASP A 438 0.14 4.56 -35.09
C ASP A 438 0.98 5.61 -34.33
N LEU A 439 0.85 5.68 -33.00
CA LEU A 439 1.61 6.59 -32.14
C LEU A 439 2.90 5.97 -31.59
N LEU A 440 3.09 4.67 -31.79
CA LEU A 440 4.26 3.91 -31.33
C LEU A 440 5.31 3.83 -32.43
N ALA A 441 6.59 3.74 -32.02
CA ALA A 441 7.66 3.51 -32.99
C ALA A 441 7.56 2.09 -33.58
N PRO A 442 8.10 1.85 -34.79
CA PRO A 442 8.12 0.51 -35.38
C PRO A 442 8.77 -0.55 -34.48
N GLU A 443 9.83 -0.17 -33.75
CA GLU A 443 10.53 -1.03 -32.80
C GLU A 443 9.64 -1.40 -31.61
N GLU A 444 8.85 -0.46 -31.10
CA GLU A 444 7.91 -0.69 -30.01
C GLU A 444 6.76 -1.61 -30.45
N THR A 445 6.28 -1.46 -31.68
CA THR A 445 5.27 -2.35 -32.25
C THR A 445 5.82 -3.78 -32.43
N ALA A 446 7.07 -3.91 -32.89
CA ALA A 446 7.73 -5.21 -33.01
C ALA A 446 7.97 -5.86 -31.63
N ASP A 447 8.33 -5.06 -30.62
CA ASP A 447 8.46 -5.51 -29.24
C ASP A 447 7.13 -6.07 -28.69
N ILE A 448 6.02 -5.38 -28.95
CA ILE A 448 4.68 -5.82 -28.54
C ILE A 448 4.39 -7.21 -29.12
N GLU A 449 4.57 -7.41 -30.42
CA GLU A 449 4.29 -8.70 -31.06
C GLU A 449 5.19 -9.82 -30.52
N ARG A 450 6.46 -9.52 -30.22
CA ARG A 450 7.37 -10.47 -29.57
C ARG A 450 6.85 -10.87 -28.19
N PHE A 451 6.44 -9.91 -27.36
CA PHE A 451 5.93 -10.21 -26.01
C PHE A 451 4.58 -10.92 -26.05
N VAL A 452 3.71 -10.62 -27.02
CA VAL A 452 2.48 -11.38 -27.25
C VAL A 452 2.80 -12.85 -27.51
N ALA A 453 3.76 -13.14 -28.38
CA ALA A 453 4.16 -14.53 -28.65
C ALA A 453 4.70 -15.23 -27.41
N ILE A 454 5.55 -14.56 -26.62
CA ILE A 454 6.07 -15.09 -25.35
C ILE A 454 4.92 -15.39 -24.39
N LYS A 455 4.03 -14.41 -24.15
CA LYS A 455 2.94 -14.56 -23.18
C LYS A 455 1.94 -15.65 -23.57
N LEU A 456 1.64 -15.81 -24.85
CA LEU A 456 0.79 -16.90 -25.34
C LEU A 456 1.43 -18.29 -25.15
N GLU A 457 2.75 -18.40 -25.26
CA GLU A 457 3.46 -19.65 -24.93
C GLU A 457 3.45 -19.89 -23.43
N GLU A 458 3.74 -18.86 -22.65
CA GLU A 458 3.73 -18.89 -21.20
C GLU A 458 2.38 -19.39 -20.65
N MET A 459 1.26 -18.89 -21.16
CA MET A 459 -0.10 -19.29 -20.78
C MET A 459 -0.39 -20.80 -20.89
N LYS A 460 0.39 -21.56 -21.68
CA LYS A 460 0.19 -23.01 -21.82
C LYS A 460 0.65 -23.79 -20.58
N THR A 461 1.38 -23.14 -19.69
CA THR A 461 1.97 -23.75 -18.48
C THR A 461 1.80 -22.80 -17.31
N ARG A 462 1.70 -23.34 -16.09
CA ARG A 462 1.52 -22.55 -14.87
C ARG A 462 2.76 -22.63 -13.98
N VAL A 463 3.91 -22.22 -14.50
CA VAL A 463 5.20 -22.31 -13.78
C VAL A 463 5.31 -21.17 -12.78
N LEU A 464 5.75 -21.48 -11.55
CA LEU A 464 6.09 -20.49 -10.53
C LEU A 464 7.40 -19.77 -10.94
N ALA A 465 7.32 -18.47 -11.19
CA ALA A 465 8.46 -17.60 -11.50
C ALA A 465 8.67 -16.56 -10.37
N TRP A 466 8.93 -17.07 -9.17
CA TRP A 466 8.89 -16.28 -7.94
C TRP A 466 10.30 -15.91 -7.46
N ASP A 467 10.50 -14.65 -7.08
CA ASP A 467 11.77 -14.14 -6.55
C ASP A 467 11.57 -13.43 -5.19
N PRO A 468 11.17 -14.16 -4.13
CA PRO A 468 11.02 -13.57 -2.80
C PRO A 468 12.38 -13.45 -2.09
N ASP A 469 12.38 -12.88 -0.88
CA ASP A 469 13.57 -12.83 -0.04
C ASP A 469 14.04 -14.23 0.41
N ASP A 470 15.30 -14.31 0.84
CA ASP A 470 15.95 -15.57 1.20
C ASP A 470 15.23 -16.30 2.34
N TYR A 471 14.64 -15.57 3.31
CA TYR A 471 13.93 -16.22 4.41
C TYR A 471 12.61 -16.83 3.95
N THR A 472 11.87 -16.12 3.11
CA THR A 472 10.68 -16.67 2.45
C THR A 472 11.02 -17.90 1.60
N LYS A 473 12.18 -17.91 0.90
CA LYS A 473 12.68 -19.08 0.16
C LYS A 473 12.97 -20.27 1.09
N GLU A 474 13.68 -20.04 2.20
CA GLU A 474 13.98 -21.07 3.21
C GLU A 474 12.70 -21.73 3.76
N LEU A 475 11.67 -20.93 4.06
CA LEU A 475 10.38 -21.43 4.56
C LEU A 475 9.59 -22.19 3.49
N ALA A 476 9.62 -21.68 2.26
CA ALA A 476 8.97 -22.31 1.11
C ALA A 476 9.53 -23.70 0.80
N GLU A 477 10.84 -23.89 0.97
CA GLU A 477 11.53 -25.17 0.78
C GLU A 477 11.15 -26.16 1.89
N LYS A 478 11.22 -25.75 3.17
CA LYS A 478 10.82 -26.59 4.32
C LYS A 478 9.38 -27.10 4.21
N GLY A 479 8.42 -26.22 3.90
CA GLY A 479 7.02 -26.63 3.74
C GLY A 479 6.78 -27.58 2.57
N SER A 480 7.65 -27.58 1.55
CA SER A 480 7.57 -28.51 0.42
C SER A 480 8.07 -29.92 0.81
N GLU A 481 9.05 -30.01 1.71
CA GLU A 481 9.53 -31.29 2.25
C GLU A 481 8.49 -31.95 3.16
N ASP A 482 7.84 -31.18 4.02
CA ASP A 482 6.81 -31.68 4.93
C ASP A 482 5.53 -32.14 4.20
N SER A 483 5.12 -31.44 3.15
CA SER A 483 3.96 -31.83 2.33
C SER A 483 4.24 -33.06 1.45
N ALA A 484 5.46 -33.19 0.92
CA ALA A 484 5.89 -34.41 0.22
C ALA A 484 5.93 -35.64 1.14
N ALA A 485 6.14 -35.45 2.45
CA ALA A 485 6.08 -36.51 3.45
C ALA A 485 4.64 -36.92 3.85
N GLN A 486 3.63 -36.09 3.57
CA GLN A 486 2.25 -36.30 4.05
C GLN A 486 1.20 -36.68 2.97
N GLY A 487 1.53 -36.67 1.66
CA GLY A 487 0.68 -37.22 0.59
C GLY A 487 -0.58 -36.40 0.29
N GLY A 488 -0.49 -35.43 -0.64
CA GLY A 488 -1.52 -34.41 -0.87
C GLY A 488 -2.77 -34.83 -1.66
N GLU A 489 -3.93 -34.35 -1.20
CA GLU A 489 -5.16 -34.19 -2.00
C GLU A 489 -5.33 -32.70 -2.37
N ASN A 490 -5.34 -32.39 -3.67
CA ASN A 490 -5.62 -31.03 -4.18
C ASN A 490 -7.12 -30.83 -4.39
N GLY A 491 -7.73 -29.92 -3.63
CA GLY A 491 -9.05 -29.36 -3.93
C GLY A 491 -8.91 -28.06 -4.71
N GLY A 492 -9.46 -28.00 -5.92
CA GLY A 492 -9.45 -26.80 -6.76
C GLY A 492 -10.31 -25.67 -6.19
N ALA A 493 -9.86 -24.43 -6.38
CA ALA A 493 -10.57 -23.22 -5.97
C ALA A 493 -11.05 -22.43 -7.21
N ASP A 494 -12.33 -22.09 -7.20
CA ASP A 494 -12.98 -21.12 -8.08
C ASP A 494 -13.28 -19.86 -7.25
N ASP A 495 -13.09 -18.68 -7.86
CA ASP A 495 -13.32 -17.32 -7.36
C ASP A 495 -13.52 -17.15 -5.84
N ARG A 496 -12.41 -16.99 -5.10
CA ARG A 496 -12.44 -16.50 -3.71
C ARG A 496 -12.00 -15.04 -3.64
N VAL A 497 -12.80 -14.26 -2.94
CA VAL A 497 -12.57 -12.86 -2.60
C VAL A 497 -11.44 -12.78 -1.58
N ASP A 498 -10.66 -11.71 -1.73
CA ASP A 498 -9.44 -11.21 -1.07
C ASP A 498 -9.21 -11.39 0.45
N ASP A 499 -9.85 -12.32 1.17
CA ASP A 499 -9.42 -12.64 2.54
C ASP A 499 -9.72 -14.12 2.87
N GLY A 500 -8.66 -14.92 2.85
CA GLY A 500 -8.67 -16.30 3.32
C GLY A 500 -8.72 -16.36 4.85
N GLY A 501 -9.92 -16.51 5.41
CA GLY A 501 -10.07 -16.99 6.79
C GLY A 501 -9.51 -18.41 6.92
N ASP A 502 -8.30 -18.52 7.48
CA ASP A 502 -7.70 -19.80 7.88
C ASP A 502 -8.26 -20.22 9.25
N ALA A 503 -8.74 -21.46 9.38
CA ALA A 503 -9.21 -22.04 10.65
C ALA A 503 -8.11 -22.11 11.74
N GLY A 504 -6.84 -21.87 11.37
CA GLY A 504 -5.73 -21.63 12.30
C GLY A 504 -5.77 -20.26 12.99
N LEU A 505 -6.36 -19.23 12.37
CA LEU A 505 -6.45 -17.87 12.91
C LEU A 505 -7.42 -17.78 14.09
N ASP A 506 -8.55 -18.49 13.99
CA ASP A 506 -9.51 -18.60 15.09
C ASP A 506 -8.88 -19.20 16.36
N ARG A 507 -7.84 -20.03 16.20
CA ARG A 507 -7.09 -20.59 17.34
C ARG A 507 -6.11 -19.61 17.95
N LEU A 508 -5.51 -18.72 17.14
CA LEU A 508 -4.62 -17.67 17.65
C LEU A 508 -5.36 -16.68 18.54
N ALA A 509 -6.60 -16.32 18.18
CA ALA A 509 -7.44 -15.41 18.96
C ALA A 509 -7.74 -15.89 20.40
N GLY A 510 -7.57 -17.19 20.68
CA GLY A 510 -7.72 -17.76 22.01
C GLY A 510 -6.42 -17.92 22.80
N LEU A 511 -5.27 -17.51 22.26
CA LEU A 511 -3.96 -17.70 22.91
C LEU A 511 -3.67 -16.57 23.89
N SER A 512 -3.43 -16.98 25.14
CA SER A 512 -3.04 -16.15 26.26
C SER A 512 -2.09 -16.96 27.16
N LEU A 513 -1.03 -16.32 27.66
CA LEU A 513 0.02 -16.90 28.50
C LEU A 513 0.26 -16.10 29.78
#